data_AF-A0AA51P690-F1
#
_entry.id   AF-A0AA51P690-F1
#
_cell.length_a   1.000
_cell.length_b   1.000
_cell.length_c   1.000
_cell.angle_alpha   90.00
_cell.angle_beta   90.00
_cell.angle_gamma   90.00
#
_symmetry.space_group_name_H-M   'P 1'
#
loop_
_entity.id
_entity.type
_entity.pdbx_description
1 polymer ?
#
loop_
_entity_poly.entity_id
_entity_poly.type
_entity_poly.pdbx_seq_one_letter_code
_entity_poly.pdbx_strand_id
1 'polypeptide(L)' 'SRTEDKEPTWVLQKNKLVKVREFKGKVYIDIREFYEKNGELLPGKKGISLTPDLWRKLLSLGDEINETV' A
#
# COMPACT_ATOMS: atom_id res chain seq x y z
N SER A 1 -6.04 -14.25 -20.45
CA SER A 1 -6.87 -13.19 -19.86
C SER A 1 -6.39 -13.00 -18.44
N ARG A 2 -6.11 -11.75 -18.01
CA ARG A 2 -5.77 -11.42 -16.60
C ARG A 2 -7.02 -11.65 -15.75
N THR A 3 -7.32 -12.90 -15.48
CA THR A 3 -8.50 -13.33 -14.74
C THR A 3 -8.16 -13.25 -13.26
N GLU A 4 -8.84 -12.34 -12.56
CA GLU A 4 -9.01 -12.33 -11.09
C GLU A 4 -7.72 -12.23 -10.26
N ASP A 5 -6.78 -11.41 -10.74
CA ASP A 5 -5.51 -11.15 -10.06
C ASP A 5 -5.73 -10.36 -8.75
N LYS A 6 -5.63 -11.06 -7.61
CA LYS A 6 -5.50 -10.43 -6.29
C LYS A 6 -4.31 -9.45 -6.33
N GLU A 7 -4.63 -8.16 -6.24
CA GLU A 7 -3.64 -7.09 -6.05
C GLU A 7 -2.60 -7.49 -4.99
N PRO A 8 -1.28 -7.47 -5.30
CA PRO A 8 -0.25 -7.84 -4.35
C PRO A 8 -0.39 -7.08 -3.04
N THR A 9 -0.46 -7.82 -1.94
CA THR A 9 -0.80 -7.28 -0.61
C THR A 9 0.16 -7.85 0.43
N TRP A 10 0.66 -6.99 1.32
CA TRP A 10 1.51 -7.34 2.45
C TRP A 10 0.94 -6.76 3.74
N VAL A 11 1.05 -7.50 4.84
CA VAL A 11 0.57 -7.07 6.16
C VAL A 11 1.71 -6.38 6.91
N LEU A 12 1.50 -5.14 7.36
CA LEU A 12 2.41 -4.44 8.28
C LEU A 12 2.06 -4.77 9.74
N GLN A 13 0.79 -4.58 10.11
CA GLN A 13 0.28 -4.83 11.45
C GLN A 13 -1.24 -4.89 11.43
N LYS A 14 -1.85 -5.99 11.89
CA LYS A 14 -3.31 -6.16 11.91
C LYS A 14 -3.93 -5.80 10.55
N ASN A 15 -4.68 -4.70 10.49
CA ASN A 15 -5.37 -4.18 9.32
C ASN A 15 -4.57 -3.09 8.56
N LYS A 16 -3.32 -2.80 8.93
CA LYS A 16 -2.41 -1.95 8.17
C LYS A 16 -1.74 -2.78 7.08
N LEU A 17 -2.03 -2.46 5.83
CA LEU A 17 -1.56 -3.21 4.66
C LEU A 17 -0.75 -2.30 3.73
N VAL A 18 0.21 -2.91 3.04
CA VAL A 18 0.79 -2.39 1.80
C VAL A 18 0.11 -3.09 0.63
N LYS A 19 -0.40 -2.35 -0.35
CA LYS A 19 -1.09 -2.92 -1.52
C LYS A 19 -0.64 -2.26 -2.82
N VAL A 20 -0.32 -3.05 -3.83
CA VAL A 20 -0.05 -2.53 -5.19
C VAL A 20 -1.32 -2.65 -6.01
N ARG A 21 -1.85 -1.52 -6.47
CA ARG A 21 -3.09 -1.46 -7.27
C ARG A 21 -2.93 -0.64 -8.53
N GLU A 22 -3.78 -0.90 -9.51
CA GLU A 22 -3.92 -0.06 -10.70
C GLU A 22 -5.22 0.73 -10.64
N PHE A 23 -5.15 2.05 -10.86
CA PHE A 23 -6.32 2.90 -10.95
C PHE A 23 -6.19 3.86 -12.12
N LYS A 24 -7.14 3.76 -13.06
CA LYS A 24 -7.16 4.55 -14.30
C LYS A 24 -5.83 4.48 -15.07
N GLY A 25 -5.28 3.26 -15.22
CA GLY A 25 -4.05 3.00 -15.95
C GLY A 25 -2.77 3.45 -15.23
N LYS A 26 -2.85 3.81 -13.95
CA LYS A 26 -1.69 4.19 -13.14
C LYS A 26 -1.52 3.25 -11.96
N VAL A 27 -0.29 2.84 -11.71
CA VAL A 27 0.09 2.00 -10.57
C VAL A 27 0.27 2.87 -9.33
N TYR A 28 -0.26 2.40 -8.21
CA TYR A 28 -0.10 3.01 -6.89
C TYR A 28 0.31 1.95 -5.86
N ILE A 29 1.16 2.38 -4.92
CA ILE A 29 1.53 1.61 -3.74
C ILE A 29 0.79 2.26 -2.56
N ASP A 30 -0.26 1.62 -2.08
CA ASP A 30 -1.01 2.05 -0.91
C ASP A 30 -0.35 1.55 0.36
N ILE A 31 -0.18 2.42 1.35
CA ILE A 31 0.15 2.08 2.74
C ILE A 31 -1.01 2.60 3.59
N ARG A 32 -1.88 1.71 4.07
CA ARG A 32 -3.21 2.12 4.58
C ARG A 32 -3.77 1.19 5.65
N GLU A 33 -4.54 1.77 6.57
CA GLU A 33 -5.44 1.03 7.47
C GLU A 33 -6.72 0.65 6.71
N PHE A 34 -6.98 -0.65 6.60
CA PHE A 34 -8.21 -1.20 6.07
C PHE A 34 -9.21 -1.46 7.19
N TYR A 35 -10.49 -1.49 6.88
CA TYR A 35 -11.53 -1.91 7.81
C TYR A 35 -12.34 -3.04 7.19
N GLU A 36 -12.88 -3.91 8.03
CA GLU A 36 -13.75 -4.97 7.58
C GLU A 36 -15.20 -4.46 7.54
N LYS A 37 -15.90 -4.77 6.46
CA LYS A 37 -17.34 -4.55 6.34
C LYS A 37 -17.93 -5.70 5.53
N ASN A 38 -18.89 -6.42 6.11
CA ASN A 38 -19.54 -7.57 5.47
C ASN A 38 -18.55 -8.66 5.00
N GLY A 39 -17.46 -8.89 5.75
CA GLY A 39 -16.42 -9.86 5.38
C GLY A 39 -15.43 -9.37 4.31
N GLU A 40 -15.57 -8.13 3.83
CA GLU A 40 -14.65 -7.52 2.86
C GLU A 40 -13.73 -6.51 3.54
N LEU A 41 -12.44 -6.52 3.17
CA LEU A 41 -11.47 -5.51 3.58
C LEU A 41 -11.53 -4.30 2.65
N LEU A 42 -11.97 -3.17 3.19
CA LEU A 42 -12.11 -1.91 2.47
C LEU A 42 -11.06 -0.89 2.92
N PRO A 43 -10.55 -0.04 2.01
CA PRO A 43 -9.56 0.98 2.36
C PRO A 43 -10.18 2.05 3.29
N GLY A 44 -9.56 2.28 4.44
CA GLY A 44 -9.94 3.34 5.37
C GLY A 44 -9.34 4.70 5.00
N LYS A 45 -9.73 5.75 5.74
CA LYS A 45 -9.23 7.13 5.50
C LYS A 45 -7.75 7.31 5.85
N LYS A 46 -7.24 6.54 6.82
CA LYS A 46 -5.86 6.65 7.31
C LYS A 46 -4.89 5.88 6.41
N GLY A 47 -4.07 6.60 5.66
CA GLY A 47 -3.06 6.02 4.77
C GLY A 47 -2.75 6.91 3.58
N ILE A 48 -1.69 6.55 2.85
CA ILE A 48 -1.21 7.27 1.66
C ILE A 48 -1.13 6.33 0.47
N SER A 49 -1.35 6.89 -0.72
CA SER A 49 -1.14 6.22 -2.01
C SER A 49 0.07 6.85 -2.68
N LEU A 50 1.15 6.10 -2.80
CA LEU A 50 2.39 6.57 -3.41
C LEU A 50 2.43 6.17 -4.88
N THR A 51 3.00 7.04 -5.71
CA THR A 51 3.46 6.64 -7.04
C THR A 51 4.72 5.76 -6.91
N PRO A 52 5.07 4.97 -7.94
CA PRO A 52 6.32 4.20 -7.93
C PRO A 52 7.57 5.06 -7.65
N ASP A 53 7.60 6.30 -8.16
CA ASP A 53 8.73 7.21 -7.95
C ASP A 53 8.83 7.66 -6.49
N LEU A 54 7.70 8.02 -5.86
CA LEU A 54 7.68 8.38 -4.44
C LEU A 54 8.03 7.20 -3.55
N TRP A 55 7.58 5.99 -3.91
CA TRP A 55 7.96 4.76 -3.19
C TRP A 55 9.48 4.53 -3.24
N ARG A 56 10.10 4.62 -4.43
CA ARG A 56 11.56 4.50 -4.57
C ARG A 56 12.30 5.57 -3.79
N LYS A 57 11.80 6.81 -3.79
CA LYS A 57 12.40 7.90 -2.99
C LYS A 57 12.30 7.60 -1.49
N LEU A 58 11.16 7.12 -1.01
CA LEU A 58 10.99 6.72 0.40
C LEU A 58 12.00 5.62 0.78
N LEU A 59 12.15 4.59 -0.05
CA LEU A 59 13.13 3.53 0.19
C LEU A 59 14.57 4.05 0.24
N SER A 60 14.93 5.02 -0.62
CA SER A 60 16.27 5.62 -0.60
C SER A 60 16.58 6.44 0.66
N LEU A 61 15.55 6.88 1.38
CA LEU A 61 15.69 7.59 2.65
C LEU A 61 15.63 6.62 3.85
N GLY A 62 15.36 5.33 3.61
CA GLY A 62 15.12 4.36 4.67
C GLY A 62 16.28 4.21 5.64
N ASP A 63 17.51 4.12 5.13
CA ASP A 63 18.70 3.95 5.95
C ASP A 63 18.95 5.18 6.84
N GLU A 64 18.87 6.40 6.27
CA GLU A 64 18.99 7.65 7.03
C GLU A 64 17.91 7.77 8.11
N ILE A 65 16.66 7.41 7.80
CA ILE A 65 15.57 7.41 8.78
C ILE A 65 15.84 6.38 9.90
N ASN A 66 16.32 5.19 9.55
CA ASN A 66 16.62 4.12 10.51
C ASN A 66 17.71 4.53 11.52
N GLU A 67 18.66 5.38 11.13
CA GLU A 67 19.67 5.93 12.05
C GLU A 67 19.09 6.91 13.07
N THR A 68 17.88 7.45 12.83
CA THR A 68 17.23 8.45 13.70
C THR A 68 16.23 7.88 14.71
N VAL A 69 15.87 6.60 14.61
CA VAL A 69 14.82 5.96 15.43
C VAL A 69 15.36 4.91 16.40
#